data_AF-A0AA95RNJ7-F1
#
_entry.id   AF-A0AA95RNJ7-F1
#
_cell.length_a   1.000
_cell.length_b   1.000
_cell.length_c   1.000
_cell.angle_alpha   90.00
_cell.angle_beta   90.00
_cell.angle_gamma   90.00
#
_symmetry.space_group_name_H-M   'P 1'
#
loop_
_entity.id
_entity.type
_entity.pdbx_description
1 polymer ?
#
loop_
_entity_poly.entity_id
_entity_poly.type
_entity_poly.pdbx_seq_one_letter_code
_entity_poly.pdbx_strand_id
1 'polypeptide(L)'
;MSNEKNYDPFLGLNQLSEMWDKQITGLLYNLANNNEFVRTASNGLNTYSMYLEKVRKNQELFASLMNIPTKKDVANAAKLSIQTEEKIDMLEEQIWNLQDSVGSITKANVEMFEEVINIVMQMKNEFQKIAQEVTETKKIREDLQELRKEIDRGLSALVREKTKKESDKKQDKELVLSGSNK
;
A
#
# COMPACT_ATOMS: atom_id res chain seq x y z
N MET A 1 88.29 2.66 50.92
CA MET A 1 87.91 4.05 50.62
C MET A 1 86.93 4.03 49.45
N SER A 2 85.95 4.94 49.50
CA SER A 2 85.05 5.34 48.40
C SER A 2 84.19 4.25 47.72
N ASN A 3 82.98 4.03 48.23
CA ASN A 3 81.86 3.53 47.42
C ASN A 3 81.46 4.64 46.43
N GLU A 4 82.03 4.61 45.23
CA GLU A 4 81.64 5.49 44.13
C GLU A 4 80.25 5.09 43.64
N LYS A 5 79.22 5.71 44.22
CA LYS A 5 77.87 5.67 43.66
C LYS A 5 77.93 6.32 42.27
N ASN A 6 77.80 5.51 41.23
CA ASN A 6 77.57 5.97 39.86
C ASN A 6 76.53 7.09 39.87
N TYR A 7 76.95 8.29 39.47
CA TYR A 7 76.06 9.44 39.32
C TYR A 7 75.13 9.16 38.14
N ASP A 8 73.85 8.92 38.44
CA ASP A 8 72.82 8.76 37.43
C ASP A 8 72.23 10.14 37.07
N PRO A 9 72.50 10.67 35.85
CA PRO A 9 72.02 11.98 35.45
C PRO A 9 70.49 12.09 35.38
N PHE A 10 69.76 10.96 35.27
CA PHE A 10 68.30 10.96 35.27
C PHE A 10 67.72 11.24 36.67
N LEU A 11 68.41 10.82 37.73
CA LEU A 11 68.02 11.12 39.11
C LEU A 11 68.11 12.62 39.42
N GLY A 12 69.11 13.32 38.88
CA GLY A 12 69.25 14.77 39.01
C GLY A 12 68.17 15.56 38.23
N LEU A 13 67.82 15.12 37.02
CA LEU A 13 66.73 15.72 36.24
C LEU A 13 65.36 15.52 36.91
N ASN A 14 65.12 14.34 37.48
CA ASN A 14 63.88 14.06 38.23
C ASN A 14 63.77 14.95 39.47
N GLN A 15 64.86 15.13 40.23
CA GLN A 15 64.87 16.03 41.39
C GLN A 15 64.63 17.49 40.99
N LEU A 16 65.23 17.95 39.88
CA LEU A 16 64.94 19.27 39.32
C LEU A 16 63.46 19.39 38.91
N SER A 17 62.92 18.41 38.21
CA SER A 17 61.49 18.38 37.84
C SER A 17 60.59 18.47 39.07
N GLU A 18 60.85 17.67 40.10
CA GLU A 18 60.08 17.70 41.35
C GLU A 18 60.18 19.05 42.08
N MET A 19 61.35 19.69 42.06
CA MET A 19 61.53 21.03 42.63
C MET A 19 60.76 22.09 41.82
N TRP A 20 60.80 22.00 40.49
CA TRP A 20 60.05 22.88 39.59
C TRP A 20 58.54 22.71 39.79
N ASP A 21 58.05 21.47 39.87
CA ASP A 21 56.63 21.16 40.10
C ASP A 21 56.16 21.71 41.44
N LYS A 22 56.94 21.56 42.51
CA LYS A 22 56.61 22.13 43.83
C LYS A 22 56.59 23.65 43.81
N GLN A 23 57.54 24.29 43.13
CA GLN A 23 57.58 25.76 43.01
C GLN A 23 56.40 26.29 42.20
N ILE A 24 56.10 25.68 41.05
CA ILE A 24 54.97 26.06 40.20
C ILE A 24 53.66 25.83 40.96
N THR A 25 53.50 24.69 41.63
CA THR A 25 52.31 24.38 42.41
C THR A 25 52.12 25.37 43.57
N GLY A 26 53.19 25.73 44.27
CA GLY A 26 53.15 26.73 45.33
C GLY A 26 52.76 28.13 44.82
N LEU A 27 53.29 28.53 43.67
CA LEU A 27 52.91 29.79 43.01
C LEU A 27 51.45 29.78 42.55
N LEU A 28 50.99 28.69 41.92
CA LEU A 28 49.60 28.53 41.50
C LEU A 28 48.66 28.54 42.69
N TYR A 29 49.01 27.89 43.79
CA TYR A 29 48.21 27.88 45.01
C TYR A 29 48.12 29.29 45.61
N ASN A 30 49.23 30.03 45.68
CA ASN A 30 49.24 31.41 46.18
C ASN A 30 48.44 32.37 45.29
N LEU A 31 48.50 32.18 43.97
CA LEU A 31 47.72 32.97 43.00
C LEU A 31 46.23 32.61 43.04
N ALA A 32 45.89 31.32 43.12
CA ALA A 32 44.50 30.83 43.20
C ALA A 32 43.84 31.16 44.54
N ASN A 33 44.60 31.18 45.63
CA ASN A 33 44.11 31.55 46.96
C ASN A 33 43.96 33.08 47.12
N ASN A 34 44.46 33.88 46.17
CA ASN A 34 44.23 35.32 46.15
C ASN A 34 42.95 35.66 45.38
N ASN A 35 41.89 35.96 46.12
CA ASN A 35 40.57 36.29 45.56
C ASN A 35 40.60 37.46 44.57
N GLU A 36 41.46 38.47 44.78
CA GLU A 36 41.58 39.61 43.85
C GLU A 36 42.26 39.20 42.52
N PHE A 37 43.22 38.29 42.56
CA PHE A 37 43.81 37.73 41.35
C PHE A 37 42.79 36.89 40.58
N VAL A 38 42.06 36.00 41.26
CA VAL A 38 41.02 35.17 40.63
C VAL A 38 39.93 36.04 40.01
N ARG A 39 39.48 37.09 40.69
CA ARG A 39 38.47 38.02 40.15
C ARG A 39 38.99 38.79 38.95
N THR A 40 40.23 39.27 39.00
CA THR A 40 40.86 39.99 37.88
C THR A 40 41.09 39.07 36.69
N ALA A 41 41.56 37.85 36.92
CA ALA A 41 41.74 36.83 35.90
C ALA A 41 40.39 36.44 35.28
N SER A 42 39.34 36.24 36.08
CA SER A 42 37.98 35.98 35.59
C SER A 42 37.46 37.13 34.71
N ASN A 43 37.64 38.38 35.14
CA ASN A 43 37.25 39.55 34.34
C ASN A 43 38.08 39.68 33.04
N GLY A 44 39.38 39.37 33.11
CA GLY A 44 40.26 39.31 31.94
C GLY A 44 39.84 38.22 30.95
N LEU A 45 39.52 37.03 31.45
CA LEU A 45 39.00 35.91 30.65
C LEU A 45 37.64 36.24 30.02
N ASN A 46 36.75 36.92 30.75
CA ASN A 46 35.47 37.39 30.20
C ASN A 46 35.68 38.41 29.07
N THR A 47 36.60 39.37 29.26
CA THR A 47 36.94 40.37 28.25
C THR A 47 37.58 39.72 27.02
N TYR A 48 38.46 38.74 27.24
CA TYR A 48 39.09 37.95 26.18
C TYR A 48 38.06 37.12 25.40
N SER A 49 37.08 36.53 26.09
CA SER A 49 35.96 35.82 25.46
C SER A 49 35.14 36.76 24.56
N MET A 50 34.79 37.96 25.06
CA MET A 50 34.11 38.97 24.24
C MET A 50 34.93 39.39 23.02
N TYR A 51 36.25 39.48 23.13
CA TYR A 51 37.13 39.79 22.01
C TYR A 51 37.17 38.65 20.98
N LEU A 52 37.28 37.40 21.44
CA LEU A 52 37.20 36.21 20.58
C LEU A 52 35.87 36.13 19.83
N GLU A 53 34.75 36.46 20.48
CA GLU A 53 33.45 36.53 19.81
C GLU A 53 33.42 37.59 18.71
N LYS A 54 34.01 38.76 18.93
CA LYS A 54 34.11 39.81 17.90
C LYS A 54 34.98 39.36 16.72
N VAL A 55 36.12 38.73 17.00
CA VAL A 55 37.00 38.16 15.96
C VAL A 55 36.26 37.10 15.14
N ARG A 56 35.51 36.21 15.81
CA ARG A 56 34.70 35.18 15.15
C ARG A 56 33.59 35.79 14.28
N LYS A 57 32.90 36.83 14.76
CA LYS A 57 31.89 37.56 13.96
C LYS A 57 32.50 38.26 12.76
N ASN A 58 33.66 38.90 12.92
CA ASN A 58 34.37 39.52 11.80
C ASN A 58 34.86 38.47 10.80
N GLN A 59 35.34 37.32 11.27
CA GLN A 59 35.70 36.21 10.40
C GLN A 59 34.50 35.71 9.58
N GLU A 60 33.30 35.63 10.17
CA GLU A 60 32.08 35.28 9.45
C GLU A 60 31.72 36.34 8.38
N LEU A 61 31.93 37.63 8.65
CA LEU A 61 31.73 38.71 7.67
C LEU A 61 32.77 38.72 6.55
N PHE A 62 34.04 38.44 6.86
CA PHE A 62 35.08 38.33 5.83
C PHE A 62 34.88 37.08 4.98
N ALA A 63 34.44 35.97 5.59
CA ALA A 63 34.11 34.76 4.87
C ALA A 63 32.92 34.96 3.93
N SER A 64 31.90 35.74 4.34
CA SER A 64 30.78 36.08 3.45
C SER A 64 31.21 36.99 2.29
N LEU A 65 32.12 37.94 2.52
CA LEU A 65 32.65 38.81 1.45
C LEU A 65 33.54 38.05 0.46
N MET A 66 34.36 37.13 0.95
CA MET A 66 35.31 36.36 0.15
C MET A 66 34.72 35.06 -0.41
N ASN A 67 33.41 34.82 -0.21
CA ASN A 67 32.71 33.60 -0.62
C ASN A 67 33.37 32.31 -0.07
N ILE A 68 34.01 32.39 1.09
CA ILE A 68 34.65 31.24 1.74
C ILE A 68 33.60 30.55 2.63
N PRO A 69 33.38 29.24 2.48
CA PRO A 69 32.38 28.53 3.28
C PRO A 69 32.74 28.59 4.77
N THR A 70 31.80 29.04 5.60
CA THR A 70 31.98 29.03 7.04
C THR A 70 31.70 27.64 7.63
N LYS A 71 32.16 27.38 8.86
CA LYS A 71 31.81 26.13 9.57
C LYS A 71 30.29 25.92 9.69
N LYS A 72 29.52 27.01 9.75
CA LYS A 72 28.05 26.97 9.80
C LYS A 72 27.46 26.52 8.47
N ASP A 73 28.00 26.99 7.35
CA ASP A 73 27.52 26.61 6.02
C ASP A 73 27.80 25.14 5.73
N VAL A 74 28.98 24.64 6.10
CA VAL A 74 29.31 23.20 5.99
C VAL A 74 28.39 22.36 6.87
N ALA A 75 28.12 22.79 8.10
CA ALA A 75 27.19 22.10 9.00
C ALA A 75 25.75 22.09 8.45
N ASN A 76 25.29 23.20 7.87
CA ASN A 76 23.98 23.31 7.25
C ASN A 76 23.87 22.43 6.00
N ALA A 77 24.90 22.42 5.15
CA ALA A 77 24.95 21.54 3.98
C ALA A 77 24.92 20.06 4.37
N ALA A 78 25.69 19.67 5.40
CA ALA A 78 25.66 18.32 5.94
C ALA A 78 24.28 17.97 6.51
N LYS A 79 23.65 18.88 7.27
CA LYS A 79 22.30 18.68 7.79
C LYS A 79 21.27 18.52 6.67
N LEU A 80 21.34 19.34 5.63
CA LEU A 80 20.46 19.24 4.47
C LEU A 80 20.69 17.93 3.71
N SER A 81 21.94 17.47 3.62
CA SER A 81 22.27 16.18 3.02
C SER A 81 21.64 15.02 3.79
N ILE A 82 21.81 14.99 5.12
CA ILE A 82 21.20 13.96 5.98
C ILE A 82 19.67 13.99 5.85
N GLN A 83 19.06 15.17 5.89
CA GLN A 83 17.60 15.29 5.72
C GLN A 83 17.12 14.86 4.32
N THR A 84 17.97 15.00 3.30
CA THR A 84 17.63 14.57 1.94
C THR A 84 17.74 13.05 1.83
N GLU A 85 18.76 12.45 2.45
CA GLU A 85 18.92 11.00 2.57
C GLU A 85 17.71 10.37 3.26
N GLU A 86 17.32 10.87 4.45
CA GLU A 86 16.13 10.40 5.17
C GLU A 86 14.84 10.48 4.32
N LYS A 87 14.69 11.55 3.53
CA LYS A 87 13.53 11.71 2.64
C LYS A 87 13.57 10.77 1.44
N ILE A 88 14.76 10.48 0.90
CA ILE A 88 14.94 9.50 -0.17
C ILE A 88 14.58 8.11 0.33
N ASP A 89 15.03 7.74 1.54
CA ASP A 89 14.70 6.45 2.15
C ASP A 89 13.18 6.28 2.33
N MET A 90 12.50 7.32 2.82
CA MET A 90 11.03 7.31 2.94
C MET A 90 10.33 7.14 1.59
N LEU A 91 10.84 7.79 0.52
CA LEU A 91 10.28 7.65 -0.81
C LEU A 91 10.53 6.25 -1.38
N GLU A 92 11.69 5.67 -1.13
CA GLU A 92 12.01 4.31 -1.54
C GLU A 92 11.05 3.31 -0.87
N GLU A 93 10.81 3.43 0.43
CA GLU A 93 9.84 2.59 1.15
C GLU A 93 8.42 2.74 0.55
N GLN A 94 8.00 3.96 0.23
CA GLN A 94 6.71 4.19 -0.41
C GLN A 94 6.62 3.57 -1.81
N ILE A 95 7.69 3.63 -2.59
CA ILE A 95 7.75 2.99 -3.91
C ILE A 95 7.65 1.47 -3.79
N TRP A 96 8.37 0.87 -2.84
CA TRP A 96 8.26 -0.58 -2.57
C TRP A 96 6.85 -0.98 -2.16
N ASN A 97 6.23 -0.24 -1.23
CA ASN A 97 4.86 -0.50 -0.82
C ASN A 97 3.84 -0.34 -1.97
N LEU A 98 4.05 0.64 -2.86
CA LEU A 98 3.22 0.83 -4.05
C LEU A 98 3.42 -0.31 -5.06
N GLN A 99 4.65 -0.77 -5.27
CA GLN A 99 4.95 -1.89 -6.15
C GLN A 99 4.27 -3.18 -5.65
N ASP A 100 4.34 -3.45 -4.34
CA ASP A 100 3.68 -4.60 -3.73
C ASP A 100 2.15 -4.49 -3.82
N SER A 101 1.61 -3.29 -3.57
CA SER A 101 0.17 -3.02 -3.71
C SER A 101 -0.31 -3.22 -5.15
N VAL A 102 0.41 -2.73 -6.14
CA VAL A 102 0.08 -2.93 -7.55
C VAL A 102 0.21 -4.41 -7.95
N GLY A 103 1.23 -5.11 -7.46
CA GLY A 103 1.42 -6.54 -7.70
C GLY A 103 0.25 -7.37 -7.16
N SER A 104 -0.18 -7.11 -5.93
CA SER A 104 -1.33 -7.77 -5.31
C SER A 104 -2.66 -7.48 -6.01
N ILE A 105 -2.91 -6.21 -6.40
CA ILE A 105 -4.09 -5.83 -7.18
C ILE A 105 -4.11 -6.53 -8.54
N THR A 106 -2.96 -6.60 -9.22
CA THR A 106 -2.86 -7.26 -10.52
C THR A 106 -3.17 -8.74 -10.39
N LYS A 107 -2.66 -9.41 -9.35
CA LYS A 107 -2.96 -10.82 -9.07
C LYS A 107 -4.45 -11.03 -8.78
N ALA A 108 -5.04 -10.21 -7.91
CA ALA A 108 -6.47 -10.29 -7.58
C ALA A 108 -7.36 -10.04 -8.81
N ASN A 109 -6.99 -9.10 -9.67
CA ASN A 109 -7.71 -8.85 -10.92
C ASN A 109 -7.62 -10.05 -11.87
N VAL A 110 -6.45 -10.69 -12.00
CA VAL A 110 -6.29 -11.90 -12.82
C VAL A 110 -7.17 -13.04 -12.30
N GLU A 111 -7.18 -13.28 -10.99
CA GLU A 111 -8.06 -14.28 -10.35
C GLU A 111 -9.54 -13.97 -10.60
N MET A 112 -9.95 -12.71 -10.44
CA MET A 112 -11.32 -12.27 -10.75
C MET A 112 -11.67 -12.45 -12.23
N PHE A 113 -10.75 -12.18 -13.16
CA PHE A 113 -10.98 -12.40 -14.58
C PHE A 113 -11.12 -13.89 -14.91
N GLU A 114 -10.36 -14.77 -14.25
CA GLU A 114 -10.49 -16.22 -14.39
C GLU A 114 -11.87 -16.70 -13.91
N GLU A 115 -12.37 -16.20 -12.79
CA GLU A 115 -13.73 -16.47 -12.31
C GLU A 115 -14.79 -15.99 -13.30
N VAL A 116 -14.66 -14.77 -13.83
CA VAL A 116 -15.60 -14.23 -14.83
C VAL A 116 -15.61 -15.09 -16.09
N ILE A 117 -14.44 -15.54 -16.57
CA ILE A 117 -14.35 -16.43 -17.72
C ILE A 117 -15.06 -17.77 -17.44
N ASN A 118 -14.89 -18.33 -16.24
CA ASN A 118 -15.56 -19.57 -15.84
C ASN A 118 -17.08 -19.40 -15.79
N ILE A 119 -17.58 -18.29 -15.22
CA ILE A 119 -19.00 -17.96 -15.20
C ILE A 119 -19.56 -17.82 -16.62
N VAL A 120 -18.85 -17.12 -17.50
CA VAL A 120 -19.26 -16.96 -18.91
C VAL A 120 -19.30 -18.31 -19.63
N MET A 121 -18.33 -19.20 -19.38
CA MET A 121 -18.35 -20.56 -19.92
C MET A 121 -19.53 -21.38 -19.40
N GLN A 122 -19.84 -21.30 -18.11
CA GLN A 122 -21.02 -21.96 -17.52
C GLN A 122 -22.31 -21.43 -18.13
N MET A 123 -22.48 -20.10 -18.22
CA MET A 123 -23.63 -19.48 -18.87
C MET A 123 -23.77 -19.91 -20.32
N LYS A 124 -22.68 -19.94 -21.11
CA LYS A 124 -22.72 -20.41 -22.49
C LYS A 124 -23.25 -21.85 -22.58
N ASN A 125 -22.79 -22.73 -21.70
CA ASN A 125 -23.23 -24.12 -21.66
C ASN A 125 -24.71 -24.23 -21.27
N GLU A 126 -25.17 -23.46 -20.29
CA GLU A 126 -26.59 -23.40 -19.90
C GLU A 126 -27.45 -22.84 -21.03
N PHE A 127 -27.04 -21.76 -21.70
CA PHE A 127 -27.74 -21.23 -22.87
C PHE A 127 -27.86 -22.26 -23.99
N GLN A 128 -26.82 -23.06 -24.22
CA GLN A 128 -26.86 -24.12 -25.22
C GLN A 128 -27.85 -25.22 -24.85
N LYS A 129 -27.92 -25.60 -23.57
CA LYS A 129 -28.93 -26.56 -23.06
C LYS A 129 -30.34 -26.00 -23.19
N ILE A 130 -30.57 -24.75 -22.76
CA ILE A 130 -31.86 -24.07 -22.87
C ILE A 130 -32.29 -23.99 -24.35
N ALA A 131 -31.36 -23.68 -25.26
CA ALA A 131 -31.67 -23.65 -26.68
C ALA A 131 -32.12 -25.03 -27.19
N GLN A 132 -31.49 -26.12 -26.73
CA GLN A 132 -31.93 -27.49 -27.06
C GLN A 132 -33.32 -27.79 -26.49
N GLU A 133 -33.57 -27.53 -25.21
CA GLU A 133 -34.88 -27.74 -24.57
C GLU A 133 -36.00 -26.92 -25.25
N VAL A 134 -35.70 -25.69 -25.69
CA VAL A 134 -36.64 -24.86 -26.46
C VAL A 134 -36.96 -25.49 -27.82
N THR A 135 -36.01 -26.15 -28.48
CA THR A 135 -36.30 -26.88 -29.72
C THR A 135 -37.14 -28.12 -29.49
N GLU A 136 -36.90 -28.85 -28.40
CA GLU A 136 -37.70 -30.03 -28.05
C GLU A 136 -39.14 -29.65 -27.67
N THR A 137 -39.32 -28.60 -26.87
CA THR A 137 -40.65 -28.08 -26.53
C THR A 137 -41.39 -27.52 -27.73
N LYS A 138 -40.70 -26.93 -28.71
CA LYS A 138 -41.31 -26.55 -30.00
C LYS A 138 -41.86 -27.76 -30.76
N LYS A 139 -41.10 -28.86 -30.85
CA LYS A 139 -41.57 -30.11 -31.47
C LYS A 139 -42.79 -30.67 -30.75
N ILE A 140 -42.74 -30.75 -29.41
CA ILE A 140 -43.89 -31.20 -28.61
C ILE A 140 -45.12 -30.30 -28.85
N ARG A 141 -44.91 -28.99 -28.99
CA ARG A 141 -45.99 -28.04 -29.30
C ARG A 141 -46.58 -28.30 -30.69
N GLU A 142 -45.77 -28.61 -31.69
CA GLU A 142 -46.23 -28.99 -33.03
C GLU A 142 -47.05 -30.29 -32.97
N ASP A 143 -46.55 -31.32 -32.29
CA ASP A 143 -47.25 -32.60 -32.09
C ASP A 143 -48.61 -32.41 -31.38
N LEU A 144 -48.66 -31.59 -30.33
CA LEU A 144 -49.91 -31.24 -29.65
C LEU A 144 -50.90 -30.48 -30.54
N GLN A 145 -50.40 -29.62 -31.44
CA GLN A 145 -51.25 -28.95 -32.41
C GLN A 145 -51.81 -29.92 -33.46
N GLU A 146 -51.05 -30.92 -33.88
CA GLU A 146 -51.53 -31.98 -34.76
C GLU A 146 -52.59 -32.83 -34.07
N LEU A 147 -52.33 -33.30 -32.84
CA LEU A 147 -53.32 -34.02 -32.05
C LEU A 147 -54.60 -33.22 -31.84
N ARG A 148 -54.50 -31.91 -31.58
CA ARG A 148 -55.67 -31.04 -31.47
C ARG A 148 -56.47 -31.01 -32.77
N LYS A 149 -55.80 -30.92 -33.93
CA LYS A 149 -56.46 -30.97 -35.24
C LYS A 149 -57.13 -32.33 -35.49
N GLU A 150 -56.49 -33.43 -35.08
CA GLU A 150 -57.07 -34.77 -35.18
C GLU A 150 -58.30 -34.94 -34.29
N ILE A 151 -58.25 -34.46 -33.04
CA ILE A 151 -59.39 -34.44 -32.12
C ILE A 151 -60.53 -33.59 -32.71
N ASP A 152 -60.24 -32.38 -33.21
CA ASP A 152 -61.24 -31.51 -33.85
C ASP A 152 -61.88 -32.20 -35.07
N ARG A 153 -61.09 -32.91 -35.90
CA ARG A 153 -61.59 -33.73 -37.02
C ARG A 153 -62.45 -34.89 -36.54
N GLY A 154 -62.02 -35.61 -35.49
CA GLY A 154 -62.75 -36.74 -34.91
C GLY A 154 -64.09 -36.33 -34.29
N LEU A 155 -64.11 -35.22 -33.53
CA LEU A 155 -65.34 -34.61 -33.01
C LEU A 155 -66.28 -34.18 -34.13
N SER A 156 -65.76 -33.56 -35.19
CA SER A 156 -66.54 -33.16 -36.37
C SER A 156 -67.14 -34.37 -37.10
N ALA A 157 -66.41 -35.49 -37.17
CA ALA A 157 -66.92 -36.75 -37.72
C ALA A 157 -68.02 -37.37 -36.85
N LEU A 158 -67.85 -37.34 -35.53
CA LEU A 158 -68.85 -37.81 -34.55
C LEU A 158 -70.14 -36.98 -34.57
N VAL A 159 -70.03 -35.66 -34.75
CA VAL A 159 -71.18 -34.76 -34.93
C VAL A 159 -71.91 -35.04 -36.26
N ARG A 160 -71.17 -35.35 -37.34
CA ARG A 160 -71.75 -35.79 -38.61
C ARG A 160 -72.44 -37.16 -38.52
N GLU A 161 -71.90 -38.08 -37.72
CA GLU A 161 -72.53 -39.37 -37.45
C GLU A 161 -73.79 -39.25 -36.59
N LYS A 162 -73.78 -38.37 -35.57
CA LYS A 162 -74.97 -38.09 -34.75
C LYS A 162 -76.07 -37.39 -35.53
N THR A 163 -75.74 -36.43 -36.40
CA THR A 163 -76.74 -35.76 -37.25
C THR A 163 -77.35 -36.70 -38.30
N LYS A 164 -76.61 -37.69 -38.82
CA LYS A 164 -77.17 -38.78 -39.62
C LYS A 164 -78.08 -39.72 -38.82
N LYS A 165 -77.71 -40.07 -37.58
CA LYS A 165 -78.56 -40.91 -36.70
C LYS A 165 -79.82 -40.19 -36.18
N GLU A 166 -79.80 -38.86 -36.07
CA GLU A 166 -80.99 -38.04 -35.74
C GLU A 166 -81.91 -37.79 -36.94
N SER A 167 -81.39 -37.74 -38.18
CA SER A 167 -82.23 -37.72 -39.38
C SER A 167 -82.94 -39.07 -39.60
N ASP A 168 -82.29 -40.19 -39.30
CA ASP A 168 -82.92 -41.53 -39.39
C ASP A 168 -83.99 -41.74 -38.30
N LYS A 169 -83.79 -41.23 -37.08
CA LYS A 169 -84.82 -41.31 -36.01
C LYS A 169 -86.03 -40.41 -36.22
N LYS A 170 -85.96 -39.37 -37.06
CA LYS A 170 -87.13 -38.53 -37.41
C LYS A 170 -87.97 -39.14 -38.53
N GLN A 171 -87.37 -39.89 -39.46
CA GLN A 171 -88.16 -40.61 -40.48
C GLN A 171 -88.92 -41.81 -39.92
N ASP A 172 -88.37 -42.51 -38.91
CA ASP A 172 -89.06 -43.67 -38.31
C ASP A 172 -90.26 -43.31 -37.41
N LYS A 173 -90.40 -42.05 -36.97
CA LYS A 173 -91.57 -41.62 -36.16
C LYS A 173 -92.74 -41.07 -36.99
N GLU A 174 -92.54 -40.66 -38.24
CA GLU A 174 -93.64 -40.26 -39.13
C GLU A 174 -94.27 -41.45 -39.87
N LEU A 175 -93.56 -42.58 -40.02
CA LEU A 175 -94.09 -43.77 -40.72
C LEU A 175 -94.96 -44.69 -39.86
N VAL A 176 -94.95 -44.58 -38.52
CA VAL A 176 -95.74 -45.47 -37.64
C VAL A 176 -97.14 -44.90 -37.31
N LEU A 177 -97.45 -43.65 -37.69
CA LEU A 177 -98.76 -43.02 -37.44
C LEU A 177 -99.70 -42.93 -38.67
N SER A 178 -99.34 -43.47 -39.84
CA SER A 178 -100.22 -43.47 -41.03
C SER A 178 -100.81 -44.83 -41.43
N GLY A 179 -100.54 -45.90 -40.67
CA GLY A 179 -101.03 -47.26 -40.95
C GLY A 179 -102.22 -47.70 -40.08
N SER A 180 -103.22 -46.85 -39.86
CA SER A 180 -104.47 -47.27 -39.21
C SER A 180 -105.66 -46.47 -39.74
N ASN A 181 -106.10 -46.78 -40.96
CA ASN A 181 -107.52 -46.77 -41.34
C ASN A 181 -107.74 -47.32 -42.75
N LYS A 182 -108.56 -48.37 -42.80
CA LYS A 182 -109.23 -49.03 -43.95
C LYS A 182 -108.38 -49.91 -44.87
#